data_AF-A0A832IVE1-F1
#
_entry.id   AF-A0A832IVE1-F1
#
_cell.length_a   1.000
_cell.length_b   1.000
_cell.length_c   1.000
_cell.angle_alpha   90.00
_cell.angle_beta   90.00
_cell.angle_gamma   90.00
#
_symmetry.space_group_name_H-M   'P 1'
#
loop_
_entity.id
_entity.type
_entity.pdbx_description
1 polymer ?
#
loop_
_entity_poly.entity_id
_entity_poly.type
_entity_poly.pdbx_seq_one_letter_code
_entity_poly.pdbx_strand_id
1 'polypeptide(L)' 'MNVVDLLLKLLSFKSLTPDDAGSLHFIEEYLDGYEAIYVNKEGVKNLFLTKKFGEGTHLC' A
#
# COMPACT_ATOMS: atom_id res chain seq x y z
N MET A 1 0.85 -1.72 14.60
CA MET A 1 -0.62 -1.74 14.72
C MET A 1 -1.06 -3.20 14.71
N ASN A 2 -2.05 -3.61 15.49
CA ASN A 2 -2.56 -4.99 15.36
C ASN A 2 -3.38 -5.12 14.04
N VAL A 3 -3.67 -6.34 13.60
CA VAL A 3 -4.34 -6.57 12.29
C VAL A 3 -5.75 -5.97 12.26
N VAL A 4 -6.48 -6.02 13.37
CA VAL A 4 -7.85 -5.47 13.47
C VAL A 4 -7.82 -3.94 13.37
N ASP A 5 -6.90 -3.30 14.08
CA ASP A 5 -6.71 -1.85 14.03
C ASP A 5 -6.32 -1.38 12.61
N LEU A 6 -5.46 -2.15 11.91
CA LEU A 6 -5.06 -1.85 10.54
C LEU A 6 -6.25 -1.95 9.59
N LEU A 7 -7.07 -2.98 9.73
CA LEU A 7 -8.31 -3.11 8.97
C LEU A 7 -9.25 -1.93 9.22
N LEU A 8 -9.49 -1.56 10.48
CA LEU A 8 -10.36 -0.42 10.83
C LEU A 8 -9.83 0.90 10.27
N LYS A 9 -8.51 1.10 10.29
CA LYS A 9 -7.86 2.26 9.67
C LYS A 9 -8.09 2.26 8.15
N LEU A 10 -7.89 1.14 7.47
CA LEU A 10 -8.14 1.03 6.02
C LEU A 10 -9.62 1.27 5.67
N LEU A 11 -10.56 0.77 6.47
CA LEU A 11 -12.00 1.00 6.29
C LEU A 11 -12.42 2.47 6.53
N SER A 12 -11.60 3.25 7.24
CA SER A 12 -11.92 4.67 7.49
C SER A 12 -11.74 5.56 6.25
N PHE A 13 -11.01 5.09 5.23
CA PHE A 13 -10.84 5.81 3.98
C PHE A 13 -12.06 5.62 3.08
N LYS A 14 -12.65 6.71 2.61
CA LYS A 14 -13.78 6.68 1.66
C LYS A 14 -13.26 6.50 0.22
N SER A 15 -12.56 5.39 -0.04
CA SER A 15 -11.94 5.05 -1.33
C SER A 15 -12.99 4.63 -2.38
N LEU A 16 -13.90 5.55 -2.70
CA LEU A 16 -14.90 5.36 -3.76
C LEU A 16 -14.20 5.39 -5.11
N THR A 17 -14.36 4.32 -5.90
CA THR A 17 -13.68 4.16 -7.18
C THR A 17 -13.86 5.37 -8.10
N PRO A 18 -12.79 5.88 -8.72
CA PRO A 18 -11.39 5.39 -8.72
C PRO A 18 -10.48 6.02 -7.65
N ASP A 19 -11.01 6.83 -6.74
CA ASP A 19 -10.24 7.54 -5.72
C ASP A 19 -9.77 6.59 -4.61
N ASP A 20 -8.47 6.62 -4.30
CA ASP A 20 -7.90 5.86 -3.20
C ASP A 20 -8.10 6.54 -1.84
N ALA A 21 -8.59 7.78 -1.82
CA ALA A 21 -8.83 8.60 -0.64
C ALA A 21 -7.60 8.73 0.29
N GLY A 22 -6.39 8.62 -0.28
CA GLY A 22 -5.12 8.67 0.45
C GLY A 22 -4.74 7.37 1.16
N SER A 23 -5.48 6.28 0.95
CA SER A 23 -5.17 4.98 1.56
C SER A 23 -3.84 4.40 1.08
N LEU A 24 -3.44 4.62 -0.18
CA LEU A 24 -2.15 4.13 -0.69
C LEU A 24 -0.97 4.85 -0.03
N HIS A 25 -1.09 6.16 0.17
CA HIS A 25 -0.07 6.94 0.88
C HIS A 25 0.06 6.48 2.35
N PHE A 26 -1.05 6.22 3.03
CA PHE A 26 -1.00 5.63 4.37
C PHE A 26 -0.30 4.26 4.38
N ILE A 27 -0.55 3.41 3.38
CA ILE A 27 0.11 2.09 3.30
C ILE A 27 1.62 2.24 3.07
N GLU A 28 2.03 3.18 2.22
CA GLU A 28 3.44 3.54 2.00
C GLU A 28 4.13 3.96 3.31
N GLU A 29 3.52 4.90 4.06
CA GLU A 29 4.04 5.34 5.36
C GLU A 29 4.04 4.22 6.41
N TYR A 30 3.00 3.37 6.41
CA TYR A 30 2.88 2.26 7.34
C TYR A 30 3.96 1.19 7.13
N LEU A 31 4.39 1.00 5.88
CA LEU A 31 5.47 0.09 5.48
C LEU A 31 6.79 0.86 5.28
N ASP A 32 7.18 1.66 6.26
CA ASP A 32 8.41 2.44 6.22
C ASP A 32 9.65 1.58 5.90
N GLY A 33 10.53 2.16 5.07
CA GLY A 33 11.72 1.50 4.56
C GLY A 33 11.47 0.41 3.51
N TYR A 34 10.28 0.37 2.89
CA TYR A 34 10.06 -0.29 1.60
C TYR A 34 10.24 0.74 0.46
N GLU A 35 10.65 0.26 -0.71
CA GLU A 35 10.69 1.07 -1.94
C GLU A 35 9.28 1.15 -2.54
N ALA A 36 8.78 2.37 -2.73
CA ALA A 36 7.48 2.65 -3.31
C ALA A 36 7.56 2.97 -4.80
N ILE A 37 6.75 2.28 -5.60
CA ILE A 37 6.62 2.52 -7.04
C ILE A 37 5.14 2.71 -7.35
N TYR A 38 4.79 3.90 -7.85
CA TYR A 38 3.43 4.21 -8.30
C TYR A 38 3.26 3.92 -9.79
N VAL A 39 2.27 3.11 -10.13
CA VAL A 39 1.93 2.72 -11.50
C VAL A 39 0.50 3.16 -11.80
N ASN A 40 0.33 4.46 -12.01
CA ASN A 40 -0.97 5.07 -12.19
C ASN A 40 -1.38 5.02 -13.67
N LYS A 41 -2.60 4.56 -13.96
CA LYS A 41 -3.09 4.38 -15.33
C LYS A 41 -4.59 4.62 -15.40
N GLU A 42 -5.05 5.31 -16.46
CA GLU A 42 -6.47 5.65 -16.70
C GLU A 42 -7.18 6.24 -15.46
N GLY A 43 -6.50 7.13 -14.72
CA GLY A 43 -7.05 7.77 -13.52
C GLY A 43 -7.13 6.88 -12.27
N VAL A 44 -6.63 5.64 -12.34
CA VAL A 44 -6.52 4.73 -11.19
C VAL A 44 -5.10 4.77 -10.65
N LYS A 45 -4.95 4.90 -9.33
CA LYS A 45 -3.66 4.82 -8.65
C LYS A 45 -3.36 3.37 -8.27
N ASN A 46 -2.12 2.93 -8.47
CA ASN A 46 -1.63 1.63 -8.01
C ASN A 46 -0.27 1.82 -7.34
N LEU A 47 -0.04 1.11 -6.25
CA LEU A 47 1.19 1.16 -5.47
C LEU A 47 1.81 -0.23 -5.38
N PHE A 48 3.07 -0.34 -5.78
CA PHE A 48 3.94 -1.48 -5.48
C PHE A 48 4.89 -1.09 -4.35
N LEU A 49 5.00 -1.94 -3.33
CA LEU A 49 5.96 -1.79 -2.25
C LEU A 49 6.88 -2.99 -2.22
N THR A 50 8.19 -2.77 -2.32
CA THR A 50 9.17 -3.86 -2.34
C THR A 50 10.25 -3.65 -1.29
N LYS A 51 10.77 -4.74 -0.74
CA LYS A 51 11.91 -4.70 0.18
C LYS A 51 12.70 -5.99 0.05
N LYS A 52 14.01 -5.87 -0.15
CA LYS A 52 14.92 -7.00 -0.18
C LYS A 52 15.34 -7.34 1.25
N PHE A 53 14.94 -8.52 1.74
CA PHE A 53 15.28 -9.02 3.08
C PHE A 53 16.51 -9.92 3.11
N GLY A 54 17.01 -10.34 1.94
CA GLY A 54 18.16 -11.22 1.81
C GLY A 54 18.29 -11.79 0.39
N GLU A 55 19.17 -12.78 0.23
CA GLU A 55 19.26 -13.62 -0.96
C GLU A 55 18.47 -14.92 -0.74
N GLY A 56 17.78 -15.42 -1.76
CA GLY A 56 17.03 -16.69 -1.67
C GLY A 56 15.77 -16.71 -2.53
N THR A 57 14.97 -17.77 -2.39
CA THR A 57 13.73 -17.94 -3.14
C THR A 57 12.73 -16.86 -2.74
N HIS A 58 12.40 -16.00 -3.69
CA HIS A 58 11.28 -15.06 -3.56
C HIS A 58 9.97 -15.81 -3.76
N LEU A 59 9.00 -15.60 -2.87
CA LEU A 59 7.62 -16.02 -3.10
C LEU A 59 7.01 -15.03 -4.08
N CYS A 60 7.14 -15.34 -5.37
CA CYS A 60 6.39 -14.69 -6.45
C CYS A 60 4.95 -15.19 -6.46
#